data_AF-A0A345BT85-F1
#
_entry.id   AF-A0A345BT85-F1
#
_cell.length_a   1.000
_cell.length_b   1.000
_cell.length_c   1.000
_cell.angle_alpha   90.00
_cell.angle_beta   90.00
_cell.angle_gamma   90.00
#
_symmetry.space_group_name_H-M   'P 1'
#
loop_
_entity.id
_entity.type
_entity.pdbx_description
1 polymer ?
#
loop_
_entity_poly.entity_id
_entity_poly.type
_entity_poly.pdbx_seq_one_letter_code
_entity_poly.pdbx_strand_id
1 'polypeptide(L)'
;DVWWLFDDGGLTLLLPHILTTRKKWRDCRLRIFIAGQPERIEQDKEEMQELLRKFRIKCADIKVIADINVKPSAESWKLFKDMIEPFRLR
;
A
#
# COMPACT_ATOMS: atom_id res chain seq x y z
N ASP A 1 6.19 -6.71 -0.56
CA ASP A 1 5.60 -5.37 -0.78
C ASP A 1 4.42 -5.17 0.13
N VAL A 2 4.15 -3.94 0.50
CA VAL A 2 3.04 -3.56 1.39
C VAL A 2 2.38 -2.33 0.81
N TRP A 3 1.05 -2.36 0.72
CA TRP A 3 0.24 -1.21 0.32
C TRP A 3 -0.41 -0.63 1.58
N TRP A 4 0.18 0.42 2.11
CA TRP A 4 -0.31 1.12 3.30
C TRP A 4 -1.16 2.30 2.85
N LEU A 5 -2.44 2.02 2.60
CA LEU A 5 -3.39 2.97 2.00
C LEU A 5 -4.23 3.72 3.03
N PHE A 6 -4.21 3.26 4.27
CA PHE A 6 -4.95 3.82 5.39
C PHE A 6 -4.14 3.67 6.66
N ASP A 7 -4.26 4.64 7.56
CA ASP A 7 -3.66 4.53 8.88
C ASP A 7 -4.45 3.52 9.72
N ASP A 8 -3.84 2.35 9.91
CA ASP A 8 -4.35 1.24 10.71
C ASP A 8 -3.63 1.11 12.06
N GLY A 9 -2.96 2.18 12.51
CA GLY A 9 -2.11 2.18 13.70
C GLY A 9 -0.80 1.43 13.52
N GLY A 10 -0.41 1.12 12.28
CA GLY A 10 0.86 0.51 11.93
C GLY A 10 0.88 -1.03 11.97
N LEU A 11 -0.26 -1.68 12.20
CA LEU A 11 -0.35 -3.15 12.22
C LEU A 11 0.09 -3.77 10.87
N THR A 12 -0.33 -3.17 9.76
CA THR A 12 0.05 -3.57 8.40
C THR A 12 1.54 -3.43 8.12
N LEU A 13 2.24 -2.55 8.84
CA LEU A 13 3.71 -2.41 8.76
C LEU A 13 4.44 -3.38 9.70
N LEU A 14 3.82 -3.71 10.84
CA LEU A 14 4.38 -4.63 11.82
C LEU A 14 4.45 -6.07 11.29
N LEU A 15 3.38 -6.57 10.67
CA LEU A 15 3.33 -7.92 10.11
C LEU A 15 4.50 -8.25 9.16
N PRO A 16 4.76 -7.47 8.10
CA PRO A 16 5.87 -7.72 7.18
C PRO A 16 7.23 -7.53 7.85
N HIS A 17 7.36 -6.63 8.83
CA HIS A 17 8.57 -6.52 9.64
C HIS A 17 8.84 -7.81 10.44
N ILE A 18 7.83 -8.39 11.09
CA ILE A 18 7.98 -9.67 11.80
C ILE A 18 8.36 -10.78 10.81
N LEU A 19 7.76 -10.81 9.61
CA LEU A 19 8.10 -11.81 8.60
C LEU A 19 9.57 -11.76 8.21
N THR A 20 10.16 -10.58 8.01
CA THR A 20 11.59 -10.45 7.67
C THR A 20 12.55 -10.87 8.79
N THR A 21 12.07 -11.06 10.03
CA THR A 21 12.87 -11.69 11.09
C THR A 21 12.96 -13.22 10.97
N ARG A 22 12.12 -13.85 10.13
CA ARG A 22 12.06 -15.31 9.99
C ARG A 22 13.04 -15.81 8.93
N LYS A 23 13.67 -16.97 9.19
CA LYS A 23 14.69 -17.57 8.32
C LYS A 23 14.30 -17.63 6.83
N LYS A 24 13.03 -17.94 6.53
CA LYS A 24 12.54 -18.06 5.15
C LYS A 24 12.44 -16.73 4.40
N TRP A 25 12.30 -15.61 5.11
CA TRP A 25 11.99 -14.30 4.53
C TRP A 25 13.01 -13.22 4.89
N ARG A 26 14.12 -13.59 5.55
CA ARG A 26 15.15 -12.66 6.02
C ARG A 26 15.80 -11.84 4.90
N ASP A 27 15.86 -12.44 3.70
CA ASP A 27 16.48 -11.84 2.53
C ASP A 27 15.45 -11.08 1.66
N CYS A 28 14.18 -11.07 2.08
CA CYS A 28 13.13 -10.31 1.40
C CYS A 28 13.23 -8.81 1.72
N ARG A 29 13.26 -8.00 0.67
CA ARG A 29 13.32 -6.53 0.78
C ARG A 29 11.92 -5.96 0.92
N LEU A 30 11.66 -5.27 2.03
CA LEU A 30 10.38 -4.59 2.27
C LEU A 30 10.27 -3.34 1.41
N ARG A 31 9.33 -3.32 0.45
CA ARG A 31 8.94 -2.11 -0.31
C ARG A 31 7.56 -1.67 0.13
N ILE A 32 7.39 -0.37 0.35
CA ILE A 32 6.15 0.21 0.87
C ILE A 32 5.56 1.15 -0.18
N PHE A 33 4.27 0.99 -0.44
CA PHE A 33 3.48 1.81 -1.34
C PHE A 33 2.44 2.54 -0.50
N ILE A 34 2.39 3.86 -0.57
CA ILE A 34 1.43 4.69 0.16
C ILE A 34 0.57 5.47 -0.83
N ALA A 35 -0.69 5.72 -0.48
CA ALA A 35 -1.51 6.68 -1.22
C ALA A 35 -1.09 8.10 -0.83
N GLY A 36 -1.00 8.99 -1.81
CA GLY A 36 -0.73 10.40 -1.58
C GLY A 36 -1.32 11.27 -2.68
N GLN A 37 -1.03 12.57 -2.61
CA GLN A 37 -1.42 13.54 -3.65
C GLN A 37 -0.21 13.90 -4.50
N PRO A 38 -0.36 14.18 -5.82
CA PRO A 38 0.76 14.55 -6.68
C PRO A 38 1.61 15.70 -6.13
N GLU A 39 0.98 16.66 -5.46
CA GLU A 39 1.62 17.86 -4.92
C GLU A 39 2.40 17.60 -3.62
N ARG A 40 2.16 16.46 -2.95
CA ARG A 40 2.71 16.12 -1.63
C ARG A 40 3.60 14.88 -1.63
N ILE A 41 3.99 14.35 -2.79
CA ILE A 41 4.77 13.12 -2.93
C ILE A 41 6.00 13.08 -2.02
N GLU A 42 6.82 14.14 -2.02
CA GLU A 42 8.05 14.14 -1.21
C GLU A 42 7.74 14.27 0.29
N GLN A 43 6.75 15.08 0.66
CA GLN A 43 6.33 15.25 2.05
C GLN A 43 5.75 13.94 2.62
N ASP A 44 4.82 13.29 1.91
CA ASP A 44 4.20 12.03 2.34
C ASP A 44 5.27 10.92 2.48
N LYS A 45 6.29 10.94 1.61
CA LYS A 45 7.44 10.03 1.69
C LYS A 45 8.32 10.32 2.91
N GLU A 46 8.62 11.58 3.21
CA GLU A 46 9.39 11.98 4.40
C GLU A 46 8.66 11.60 5.70
N GLU A 47 7.35 11.88 5.78
CA GLU A 47 6.51 11.51 6.92
C GLU A 47 6.51 9.98 7.14
N MET A 48 6.40 9.21 6.06
CA MET A 48 6.49 7.75 6.11
C MET A 48 7.88 7.25 6.54
N GLN A 49 8.95 7.89 6.06
CA GLN A 49 10.32 7.57 6.52
C GLN A 49 10.48 7.84 8.02
N GLU A 50 9.95 8.96 8.51
CA GLU A 50 10.03 9.31 9.93
C GLU A 50 9.26 8.31 10.80
N LEU A 51 8.07 7.89 10.35
CA LEU A 51 7.27 6.86 11.01
C LEU A 51 8.04 5.54 11.12
N LEU A 52 8.57 5.04 10.00
CA LEU A 52 9.34 3.79 9.98
C LEU A 52 10.59 3.86 10.85
N ARG A 53 11.25 5.02 10.90
CA ARG A 53 12.39 5.27 11.79
C ARG A 53 11.98 5.17 13.26
N LYS A 54 10.84 5.75 13.66
CA LYS A 54 10.30 5.64 15.04
C LYS A 54 10.07 4.18 15.43
N PHE A 55 9.56 3.37 14.50
CA PHE A 55 9.33 1.93 14.70
C PHE A 55 10.58 1.05 14.47
N ARG A 56 11.72 1.62 14.07
CA ARG A 56 12.96 0.90 13.71
C ARG A 56 12.76 -0.15 12.61
N ILE A 57 11.81 0.10 11.71
CA ILE A 57 11.52 -0.77 10.57
C ILE A 57 12.38 -0.31 9.39
N LYS A 58 13.18 -1.23 8.84
CA LYS A 58 13.95 -0.98 7.62
C LYS A 58 13.11 -1.33 6.40
N CYS A 59 13.00 -0.40 5.46
CA CYS A 59 12.47 -0.65 4.12
C CYS A 59 13.56 -0.41 3.07
N ALA A 60 13.39 -1.04 1.91
CA ALA A 60 14.25 -0.85 0.76
C ALA A 60 13.82 0.34 -0.11
N ASP A 61 12.51 0.64 -0.13
CA ASP A 61 11.94 1.70 -0.97
C ASP A 61 10.56 2.11 -0.44
N ILE A 62 10.20 3.39 -0.66
CA ILE A 62 8.88 3.96 -0.37
C ILE A 62 8.41 4.66 -1.65
N LYS A 63 7.25 4.26 -2.15
CA LYS A 63 6.62 4.82 -3.35
C LYS A 63 5.28 5.43 -2.99
N VAL A 64 5.10 6.70 -3.38
CA VAL A 64 3.81 7.38 -3.26
C VAL A 64 3.05 7.20 -4.55
N ILE A 65 1.83 6.67 -4.44
CA ILE A 65 0.91 6.44 -5.55
C ILE A 65 -0.13 7.55 -5.52
N ALA A 66 -0.06 8.41 -6.53
CA ALA A 66 -0.85 9.64 -6.60
C ALA A 66 -2.14 9.51 -7.43
N ASP A 67 -2.28 8.42 -8.18
CA ASP A 67 -3.35 8.16 -9.15
C ASP A 67 -4.36 7.11 -8.67
N ILE A 68 -4.34 6.76 -7.38
CA ILE A 68 -5.23 5.71 -6.83
C ILE A 68 -6.72 6.03 -6.97
N ASN A 69 -7.06 7.32 -7.04
CA ASN A 69 -8.44 7.81 -7.17
C ASN A 69 -8.84 8.08 -8.64
N VAL A 70 -7.97 7.76 -9.60
CA VAL A 70 -8.31 7.90 -11.03
C VAL A 70 -9.39 6.88 -11.40
N LYS A 71 -10.30 7.28 -12.29
CA LYS A 71 -11.37 6.40 -12.75
C LYS A 71 -10.77 5.13 -13.37
N PRO A 72 -11.31 3.94 -13.06
CA PRO A 72 -10.86 2.70 -13.67
C PRO A 72 -11.13 2.71 -15.18
N SER A 73 -10.40 1.86 -15.91
CA SER A 73 -10.63 1.70 -17.35
C SER A 73 -12.04 1.22 -17.65
N ALA A 74 -12.54 1.51 -18.85
CA ALA A 74 -13.86 1.07 -19.28
C ALA A 74 -13.99 -0.46 -19.28
N GLU A 75 -12.90 -1.17 -19.64
CA GLU A 75 -12.88 -2.64 -19.61
C GLU A 75 -12.99 -3.17 -18.17
N SER A 76 -12.21 -2.60 -17.24
CA SER A 76 -12.24 -3.01 -15.82
C SER A 76 -13.60 -2.76 -15.19
N TRP A 77 -14.23 -1.64 -15.53
CA TRP A 77 -15.57 -1.30 -15.06
C TRP A 77 -16.65 -2.24 -15.62
N LYS A 78 -16.53 -2.64 -16.89
CA LYS A 78 -17.42 -3.63 -17.49
C LYS A 78 -17.27 -5.00 -16.81
N LEU A 79 -16.04 -5.47 -16.61
CA LEU A 79 -15.75 -6.73 -15.92
C LEU A 79 -16.37 -6.76 -14.51
N PHE A 80 -16.24 -5.66 -13.76
CA PHE A 80 -16.86 -5.54 -12.45
C PHE A 80 -18.38 -5.64 -12.50
N LYS A 81 -19.02 -4.93 -13.45
CA LYS A 81 -20.49 -4.98 -13.63
C LYS A 81 -20.98 -6.38 -13.96
N ASP A 82 -20.33 -7.04 -14.91
CA ASP A 82 -20.68 -8.39 -15.34
C ASP A 82 -20.53 -9.39 -14.18
N MET A 83 -19.48 -9.22 -13.34
CA MET A 83 -19.25 -10.06 -12.15
C MET A 83 -20.35 -9.91 -11.09
N ILE A 84 -20.84 -8.69 -10.84
CA ILE A 84 -21.85 -8.46 -9.79
C ILE A 84 -23.28 -8.71 -10.27
N GLU A 85 -23.51 -8.81 -11.58
CA GLU A 85 -24.84 -8.92 -12.19
C GLU A 85 -25.73 -10.02 -11.59
N PRO A 86 -25.23 -11.24 -11.29
CA PRO A 86 -26.06 -12.30 -10.68
C PRO A 86 -26.58 -11.97 -9.28
N PHE A 87 -25.95 -11.02 -8.58
CA PHE A 87 -26.28 -10.65 -7.20
C PHE A 87 -27.16 -9.39 -7.12
N ARG A 88 -27.50 -8.77 -8.26
CA ARG A 88 -28.33 -7.58 -8.28
C ARG A 88 -29.79 -7.95 -8.10
N LEU A 89 -30.46 -7.25 -7.19
CA LEU A 89 -31.92 -7.32 -7.07
C LEU A 89 -32.55 -6.75 -8.34
N ARG A 90 -33.58 -7.44 -8.81
CA ARG A 90 -34.41 -7.00 -9.93
C ARG A 90 -35.52 -6.08 -9.45
#